data_AF-A0A3G9K631-F1
#
_entry.id   AF-A0A3G9K631-F1
#
_cell.length_a   1.000
_cell.length_b   1.000
_cell.length_c   1.000
_cell.angle_alpha   90.00
_cell.angle_beta   90.00
_cell.angle_gamma   90.00
#
_symmetry.space_group_name_H-M   'P 1'
#
loop_
_entity.id
_entity.type
_entity.pdbx_description
1 polymer ?
#
loop_
_entity_poly.entity_id
_entity_poly.type
_entity_poly.pdbx_seq_one_letter_code
_entity_poly.pdbx_strand_id
1 'polypeptide(L)'
;MRPYSVDFRQKIIDVWKKEKISIRGLAQRFDVAKSFIQKLLKQHKETGDIRPRPQGGSPPTKLNSEQLIILIEIIEANNDAMMQRCKGASHLCNEY
;
A
#
# COMPACT_ATOMS: atom_id res chain seq x y z
N MET A 1 2.03 2.94 6.84
CA MET A 1 3.45 2.74 7.17
C MET A 1 3.95 1.56 6.35
N ARG A 2 5.17 1.64 5.79
CA ARG A 2 5.74 0.51 5.05
C ARG A 2 6.02 -0.65 6.02
N PRO A 3 5.70 -1.91 5.67
CA PRO A 3 6.04 -3.03 6.51
C PRO A 3 7.57 -3.24 6.56
N TYR A 4 8.08 -3.73 7.68
CA TYR A 4 9.45 -4.24 7.76
C TYR A 4 9.67 -5.36 6.74
N SER A 5 10.89 -5.42 6.20
CA SER A 5 11.32 -6.44 5.24
C SER A 5 11.15 -7.85 5.80
N VAL A 6 10.99 -8.82 4.90
CA VAL A 6 10.86 -10.24 5.26
C VAL A 6 12.12 -10.73 5.98
N ASP A 7 13.29 -10.30 5.53
CA ASP A 7 14.57 -10.68 6.13
C ASP A 7 14.69 -10.23 7.59
N PHE A 8 14.24 -9.01 7.89
CA PHE A 8 14.24 -8.49 9.26
C PHE A 8 13.31 -9.31 10.16
N ARG A 9 12.12 -9.64 9.65
CA ARG A 9 11.15 -10.49 10.36
C ARG A 9 11.70 -11.91 10.58
N GLN A 10 12.36 -12.48 9.58
CA GLN A 10 12.99 -13.79 9.67
C GLN A 10 14.07 -13.80 10.76
N LYS A 11 14.95 -12.79 10.79
CA LYS A 11 16.00 -12.66 11.81
C LYS A 11 15.44 -12.62 13.24
N ILE A 12 14.30 -11.96 13.45
CA ILE A 12 13.61 -11.94 14.74
C ILE A 12 13.12 -13.34 15.12
N ILE A 13 12.53 -14.07 14.17
CA ILE A 13 12.05 -15.45 14.40
C ILE A 13 13.20 -16.39 14.71
N ASP A 14 14.33 -16.27 14.00
CA ASP A 14 15.50 -17.13 14.20
C ASP A 14 16.09 -16.92 15.60
N VAL A 15 16.23 -15.67 16.03
CA VAL A 15 16.68 -15.34 17.39
C VAL A 15 15.69 -15.85 18.43
N TRP A 16 14.39 -15.71 18.21
CA TRP A 16 13.37 -16.24 19.13
C TRP A 16 13.37 -17.77 19.24
N LYS A 17 13.66 -18.47 18.13
CA LYS A 17 13.77 -19.94 18.12
C LYS A 17 15.05 -20.41 18.81
N LYS A 18 16.17 -19.72 18.59
CA LYS A 18 17.48 -20.09 19.14
C LYS A 18 17.61 -19.70 20.62
N GLU A 19 17.14 -18.53 20.97
CA GLU A 19 17.24 -17.95 22.29
C GLU A 19 15.82 -17.81 22.85
N LYS A 20 15.51 -18.45 23.99
CA LYS A 20 14.18 -18.39 24.65
C LYS A 20 13.93 -17.02 25.32
N ILE A 21 14.16 -15.93 24.59
CA ILE A 21 14.01 -14.55 25.07
C ILE A 21 12.54 -14.18 25.12
N SER A 22 12.16 -13.38 26.13
CA SER A 22 10.84 -12.81 26.23
C SER A 22 10.55 -11.81 25.10
N ILE A 23 9.28 -11.58 24.81
CA ILE A 23 8.83 -10.59 23.81
C ILE A 23 9.39 -9.18 24.10
N ARG A 24 9.48 -8.80 25.38
CA ARG A 24 10.02 -7.49 25.78
C ARG A 24 11.53 -7.41 25.51
N GLY A 25 12.28 -8.50 25.75
CA GLY A 25 13.71 -8.56 25.45
C GLY A 25 14.00 -8.51 23.95
N LEU A 26 13.18 -9.19 23.13
CA LEU A 26 13.27 -9.07 21.66
C LEU A 26 12.99 -7.64 21.18
N ALA A 27 11.96 -7.00 21.72
CA ALA A 27 11.63 -5.61 21.39
C ALA A 27 12.80 -4.66 21.68
N GLN A 28 13.45 -4.80 22.84
CA GLN A 28 14.62 -4.01 23.21
C GLN A 28 15.84 -4.31 22.33
N ARG A 29 16.13 -5.58 22.04
CA ARG A 29 17.29 -5.98 21.25
C ARG A 29 17.24 -5.49 19.80
N PHE A 30 16.05 -5.49 19.22
CA PHE A 30 15.82 -5.09 17.83
C PHE A 30 15.36 -3.64 17.70
N ASP A 31 15.24 -2.91 18.81
CA ASP A 31 14.72 -1.54 18.89
C ASP A 31 13.39 -1.34 18.15
N VAL A 32 12.43 -2.24 18.41
CA VAL A 32 11.10 -2.21 17.79
C VAL A 32 10.00 -2.29 18.83
N ALA A 33 8.82 -1.80 18.47
CA ALA A 33 7.66 -1.84 19.35
C ALA A 33 7.30 -3.29 19.76
N LYS A 34 6.99 -3.49 21.05
CA LYS A 34 6.50 -4.76 21.59
C LYS A 34 5.31 -5.32 20.80
N SER A 35 4.38 -4.45 20.40
CA SER A 35 3.18 -4.82 19.66
C SER A 35 3.51 -5.44 18.30
N PHE A 36 4.60 -5.01 17.64
CA PHE A 36 5.06 -5.60 16.40
C PHE A 36 5.58 -7.03 16.61
N ILE A 37 6.44 -7.25 17.61
CA ILE A 37 6.94 -8.59 17.95
C ILE A 37 5.78 -9.53 18.31
N GLN A 38 4.81 -9.07 19.12
CA GLN A 38 3.64 -9.86 19.48
C GLN A 38 2.83 -10.31 18.25
N LYS A 39 2.56 -9.37 17.33
CA LYS A 39 1.80 -9.66 16.10
C LYS A 39 2.57 -10.62 15.20
N LEU A 40 3.88 -10.43 15.04
CA LEU A 40 4.73 -11.28 14.23
C LEU A 40 4.76 -12.73 14.76
N LEU A 41 4.98 -12.90 16.06
CA LEU A 41 4.99 -14.23 16.68
C LEU A 41 3.62 -14.91 16.63
N LYS A 42 2.54 -14.15 16.82
CA LYS A 42 1.17 -14.67 16.68
C LYS A 42 0.93 -15.17 15.26
N GLN A 43 1.24 -14.35 14.25
CA GLN A 43 1.10 -14.73 12.84
C GLN A 43 1.92 -15.98 12.50
N HIS A 44 3.18 -16.04 12.95
CA HIS A 44 4.04 -17.20 12.72
C HIS A 44 3.47 -18.48 13.35
N LYS A 45 2.88 -18.40 14.55
CA LYS A 45 2.24 -19.55 15.20
C LYS A 45 0.95 -20.00 14.52
N GLU A 46 0.13 -19.07 14.04
CA GLU A 46 -1.17 -19.36 13.45
C GLU A 46 -1.07 -19.84 11.99
N THR A 47 -0.16 -19.24 11.22
CA THR A 47 -0.10 -19.43 9.76
C THR A 47 1.23 -20.02 9.28
N GLY A 48 2.27 -20.09 10.12
CA GLY A 48 3.63 -20.41 9.69
C GLY A 48 4.32 -19.30 8.89
N ASP A 49 3.56 -18.38 8.30
CA ASP A 49 4.07 -17.28 7.48
C ASP A 49 4.53 -16.08 8.33
N ILE A 50 5.53 -15.38 7.81
CA ILE A 50 6.13 -14.17 8.37
C ILE A 50 5.91 -12.94 7.47
N ARG A 51 5.44 -13.13 6.24
CA ARG A 51 5.23 -12.05 5.27
C ARG A 51 4.21 -11.04 5.78
N PRO A 52 4.37 -9.74 5.46
CA PRO A 52 3.36 -8.75 5.80
C PRO A 52 2.02 -9.14 5.18
N ARG A 53 0.95 -9.04 5.96
CA ARG A 53 -0.40 -9.14 5.41
C ARG A 53 -0.61 -8.02 4.39
N PRO A 54 -1.39 -8.29 3.32
CA PRO A 54 -1.74 -7.25 2.36
C PRO A 54 -2.33 -6.06 3.12
N GLN A 55 -1.76 -4.90 2.87
CA GLN A 55 -2.26 -3.66 3.45
C GLN A 55 -3.65 -3.45 2.83
N GLY A 56 -4.67 -3.29 3.67
CA GLY A 56 -6.05 -3.19 3.21
C GLY A 56 -6.17 -2.18 2.07
N GLY A 57 -6.62 -2.65 0.91
CA GLY A 57 -7.02 -1.78 -0.20
C GLY A 57 -8.35 -1.12 0.11
N SER A 58 -8.75 -0.14 -0.71
CA SER A 58 -10.13 0.31 -0.72
C SER A 58 -11.06 -0.91 -0.84
N PRO A 59 -12.24 -0.88 -0.20
CA PRO A 59 -13.27 -1.87 -0.46
C PRO A 59 -13.44 -2.05 -1.97
N PRO A 60 -13.68 -3.28 -2.47
CA PRO A 60 -13.93 -3.46 -3.88
C PRO A 60 -15.03 -2.48 -4.31
N THR A 61 -14.76 -1.69 -5.34
CA THR A 61 -15.71 -0.73 -5.88
C THR A 61 -16.99 -1.49 -6.18
N LYS A 62 -18.15 -1.01 -5.72
CA LYS A 62 -19.47 -1.64 -5.96
C LYS A 62 -19.87 -1.67 -7.45
N LEU A 63 -18.97 -1.26 -8.34
CA LEU A 63 -19.23 -1.15 -9.77
C LEU A 63 -18.74 -2.42 -10.45
N ASN A 64 -19.67 -3.10 -11.13
CA ASN A 64 -19.39 -4.25 -11.97
C ASN A 64 -18.47 -3.82 -13.15
N SER A 65 -17.71 -4.75 -13.74
CA SER A 65 -16.84 -4.48 -14.89
C SER A 65 -17.56 -3.77 -16.04
N GLU A 66 -18.85 -4.09 -16.24
CA GLU A 66 -19.70 -3.44 -17.23
C GLU A 66 -19.98 -1.95 -16.91
N GLN A 67 -20.11 -1.59 -15.63
CA GLN A 67 -20.34 -0.20 -15.22
C GLN A 67 -19.07 0.65 -15.34
N LEU A 68 -17.89 0.02 -15.29
CA LEU A 68 -16.61 0.69 -15.56
C LEU A 68 -16.44 1.02 -17.04
N ILE A 69 -16.91 0.16 -17.95
CA ILE A 69 -16.88 0.42 -19.40
C ILE A 69 -17.77 1.61 -19.74
N ILE A 70 -19.00 1.63 -19.23
CA ILE A 70 -19.94 2.74 -19.43
C ILE A 70 -19.36 4.05 -18.88
N LEU A 71 -18.67 4.01 -17.74
CA LEU A 71 -18.04 5.20 -17.18
C LEU A 71 -16.88 5.71 -18.05
N ILE A 72 -16.07 4.82 -18.62
CA ILE A 72 -15.00 5.20 -19.57
C ILE A 72 -15.62 5.82 -20.82
N GLU A 73 -16.65 5.22 -21.39
CA GLU A 73 -17.36 5.77 -22.56
C GLU A 73 -17.96 7.16 -22.28
N ILE A 74 -18.55 7.38 -21.10
CA ILE A 74 -19.07 8.69 -20.69
C ILE A 74 -17.96 9.71 -20.50
N ILE A 75 -16.81 9.32 -19.92
CA ILE A 75 -15.67 10.21 -19.74
C ILE A 75 -15.05 10.59 -21.09
N GLU A 76 -14.90 9.63 -21.99
CA GLU A 76 -14.38 9.86 -23.35
C GLU A 76 -15.32 10.76 -24.17
N ALA A 77 -16.63 10.50 -24.13
CA ALA A 77 -17.64 11.33 -24.80
C ALA A 77 -17.70 12.77 -24.25
N ASN A 78 -17.33 12.99 -22.99
CA ASN A 78 -17.34 14.32 -22.37
C ASN A 78 -15.97 15.03 -22.45
N ASN A 79 -14.90 14.34 -22.83
CA ASN A 79 -13.57 14.94 -23.02
C ASN A 79 -13.50 15.78 -24.31
N ASP A 80 -14.32 15.47 -25.31
CA ASP A 80 -14.46 16.26 -26.55
C ASP A 80 -15.08 17.65 -26.31
N ALA A 81 -15.86 17.82 -25.23
CA ALA A 81 -16.41 19.13 -24.85
C ALA A 81 -15.40 20.02 -24.13
N MET A 82 -14.31 19.46 -23.56
CA MET A 82 -13.29 20.24 -22.85
C MET A 82 -12.11 20.67 -23.77
N MET A 83 -12.03 20.14 -25.00
CA MET A 83 -11.05 20.57 -26.01
C MET A 83 -11.55 21.71 -26.91
N GLN A 84 -12.64 22.39 -26.55
CA GLN A 84 -13.09 23.63 -27.23
C GLN A 84 -12.91 24.90 -26.38
N ARG A 85 -12.21 24.83 -25.24
CA ARG A 85 -11.89 26.02 -24.43
C ARG A 85 -10.50 26.62 -24.62
N CYS A 86 -9.61 25.95 -25.37
CA CYS A 86 -8.22 26.39 -25.54
C CYS A 86 -7.79 26.56 -27.02
N LYS A 87 -8.65 27.14 -27.86
CA LYS A 87 -8.24 27.72 -29.16
C LYS A 87 -8.75 29.15 -29.25
N GLY A 88 -8.08 30.06 -28.56
CA GLY A 88 -8.46 31.48 -28.57
C GLY A 88 -7.54 32.41 -27.79
N ALA A 89 -6.23 32.12 -27.70
CA ALA A 89 -5.26 33.08 -27.16
C ALA A 89 -3.82 32.69 -27.54
N SER A 90 -3.51 32.62 -28.83
CA SER A 90 -2.11 32.56 -29.30
C SER A 90 -1.97 33.28 -30.63
N HIS A 91 -2.34 34.56 -30.65
CA HIS A 91 -1.82 35.52 -31.61
C HIS A 91 -1.71 36.85 -30.87
N LEU A 92 -0.60 37.56 -31.08
CA LEU A 92 -0.17 38.82 -30.45
C LEU A 92 0.71 38.68 -29.19
N CYS A 93 1.89 38.10 -29.40
CA CYS A 93 3.13 38.59 -28.78
C CYS A 93 4.22 38.63 -29.85
N ASN A 94 4.22 39.67 -30.68
CA ASN A 94 5.44 40.30 -31.19
C ASN A 94 5.15 41.70 -31.74
N GLU A 95 6.07 42.61 -31.43
CA GLU A 95 6.34 43.95 -31.98
C GLU A 95 5.76 45.21 -31.29
N TYR A 96 6.73 46.06 -30.93
CA TYR A 96 6.77 47.39 -30.29
C TYR A 96 6.70 47.47 -28.76
#